data_AF-A0A929UAI5-F1
#
_entry.id   AF-A0A929UAI5-F1
#
_cell.length_a   1.000
_cell.length_b   1.000
_cell.length_c   1.000
_cell.angle_alpha   90.00
_cell.angle_beta   90.00
_cell.angle_gamma   90.00
#
_symmetry.space_group_name_H-M   'P 1'
#
loop_
_entity.id
_entity.type
_entity.pdbx_description
1 polymer ?
#
loop_
_entity_poly.entity_id
_entity_poly.type
_entity_poly.pdbx_seq_one_letter_code
_entity_poly.pdbx_strand_id
1 'polypeptide(L)' 'RDFGEINRAAFAATLRAHAKRMPVAVLRLTKLDAEGFGELFYFFAFSCVLSCKMMGVNPFDQPGVEAYKERMFAALGK' A
#
# COMPACT_ATOMS: atom_id res chain seq x y z
N ARG A 1 6.56 -22.75 23.02
CA ARG A 1 5.97 -22.16 21.79
C ARG A 1 7.04 -21.33 21.15
N ASP A 2 7.25 -21.49 19.85
CA ASP A 2 8.20 -20.64 19.13
C ASP A 2 7.61 -19.25 18.86
N PHE A 3 8.45 -18.28 18.52
CA PHE A 3 8.00 -16.91 18.23
C PHE A 3 7.09 -16.83 17.00
N GLY A 4 7.26 -17.70 16.01
CA GLY A 4 6.41 -17.77 14.82
C GLY A 4 4.98 -18.26 15.14
N GLU A 5 4.83 -19.23 16.03
CA GLU A 5 3.54 -19.71 16.55
C GLU A 5 2.82 -18.60 17.32
N ILE A 6 3.55 -17.89 18.18
CA ILE A 6 3.02 -16.76 18.94
C ILE A 6 2.56 -15.66 17.97
N ASN A 7 3.35 -15.34 16.95
CA ASN A 7 3.01 -14.33 15.95
C ASN A 7 1.78 -14.74 15.10
N ARG A 8 1.67 -16.01 14.69
CA ARG A 8 0.48 -16.51 13.97
C ARG A 8 -0.79 -16.44 14.82
N ALA A 9 -0.68 -16.75 16.12
CA ALA A 9 -1.79 -16.61 17.06
C ALA A 9 -2.22 -15.14 17.24
N ALA A 10 -1.25 -14.23 17.37
CA ALA A 10 -1.50 -12.79 17.46
C ALA A 10 -2.18 -12.24 16.19
N PHE A 11 -1.70 -12.63 15.00
CA PHE A 11 -2.32 -12.29 13.73
C PHE A 11 -3.80 -12.73 13.67
N ALA A 12 -4.08 -14.00 13.99
CA ALA A 12 -5.43 -14.54 13.92
C ALA A 12 -6.39 -13.88 14.93
N ALA A 13 -5.92 -13.60 16.15
CA ALA A 13 -6.70 -12.90 17.15
C ALA A 13 -7.04 -11.47 16.70
N THR A 14 -6.05 -10.74 16.18
CA THR A 14 -6.21 -9.36 15.68
C THR A 14 -7.18 -9.32 14.50
N LEU A 15 -7.00 -10.21 13.50
CA LEU A 15 -7.91 -10.30 12.35
C LEU A 15 -9.36 -10.50 12.80
N ARG A 16 -9.63 -11.43 13.72
CA ARG A 16 -10.99 -11.69 14.22
C ARG A 16 -11.57 -10.51 15.00
N ALA A 17 -10.75 -9.80 15.78
CA ALA A 17 -11.20 -8.65 16.56
C ALA A 17 -11.62 -7.48 15.65
N HIS A 18 -10.81 -7.15 14.64
CA HIS A 18 -11.07 -6.02 13.76
C HIS A 18 -12.10 -6.32 12.67
N ALA A 19 -12.15 -7.54 12.13
CA ALA A 19 -13.10 -7.92 11.10
C ALA A 19 -14.57 -7.81 11.54
N LYS A 20 -14.85 -7.80 12.85
CA LYS A 20 -16.19 -7.54 13.40
C LYS A 20 -16.66 -6.09 13.24
N ARG A 21 -15.73 -5.15 13.01
CA ARG A 21 -16.03 -3.71 12.99
C ARG A 21 -15.73 -3.04 11.66
N MET A 22 -14.84 -3.63 10.85
CA MET A 22 -14.44 -3.07 9.55
C MET A 22 -13.97 -4.17 8.60
N PRO A 23 -14.10 -3.98 7.27
CA PRO A 23 -13.49 -4.86 6.30
C PRO A 23 -11.97 -4.95 6.50
N VAL A 24 -11.43 -6.16 6.50
CA VAL A 24 -9.99 -6.41 6.60
C VAL A 24 -9.56 -7.29 5.43
N ALA A 25 -8.61 -6.80 4.63
CA ALA A 25 -7.96 -7.57 3.58
C ALA A 25 -6.70 -8.25 4.10
N VAL A 26 -6.41 -9.45 3.62
CA VAL A 26 -5.18 -10.19 3.94
C VAL A 26 -4.46 -10.53 2.64
N LEU A 27 -3.25 -10.03 2.50
CA LEU A 27 -2.32 -10.44 1.44
C LEU A 27 -1.31 -11.41 2.04
N ARG A 28 -1.15 -12.57 1.41
CA ARG A 28 -0.24 -13.63 1.89
C ARG A 28 0.77 -13.96 0.81
N LEU A 29 2.04 -13.78 1.14
CA LEU A 29 3.15 -14.27 0.34
C LEU A 29 3.43 -15.73 0.68
N THR A 30 3.75 -16.51 -0.35
CA THR A 30 4.17 -17.91 -0.22
C THR A 30 5.62 -18.02 0.25
N LYS A 31 6.47 -17.07 -0.18
CA LYS A 31 7.89 -16.98 0.18
C LYS A 31 8.31 -15.52 0.37
N LEU A 32 9.29 -15.30 1.24
CA LEU A 32 9.92 -14.00 1.43
C LEU A 32 11.30 -14.02 0.77
N ASP A 33 11.29 -13.93 -0.56
CA ASP A 33 12.46 -13.90 -1.42
C ASP A 33 12.24 -12.89 -2.56
N ALA A 34 13.19 -12.83 -3.52
CA ALA A 34 13.11 -11.90 -4.63
C ALA A 34 11.88 -12.14 -5.53
N GLU A 35 11.45 -13.39 -5.69
CA GLU A 35 10.27 -13.76 -6.47
C GLU A 35 9.00 -13.26 -5.77
N GLY A 36 8.81 -13.63 -4.49
CA GLY A 36 7.65 -13.19 -3.71
C GLY A 36 7.58 -11.67 -3.54
N PHE A 37 8.72 -10.99 -3.46
CA PHE A 37 8.77 -9.53 -3.47
C PHE A 37 8.34 -8.95 -4.83
N GLY A 38 8.82 -9.52 -5.93
CA GLY A 38 8.45 -9.09 -7.29
C GLY A 38 6.94 -9.23 -7.54
N GLU A 39 6.35 -10.35 -7.12
CA GLU A 39 4.90 -10.57 -7.16
C GLU A 39 4.14 -9.50 -6.37
N LEU A 40 4.56 -9.22 -5.13
CA LEU A 40 3.91 -8.21 -4.28
C LEU A 40 4.01 -6.81 -4.88
N PHE A 41 5.20 -6.45 -5.39
CA PHE A 41 5.44 -5.16 -6.01
C PHE A 41 4.53 -4.95 -7.21
N TYR A 42 4.48 -5.92 -8.13
CA TYR A 42 3.64 -5.82 -9.31
C TYR A 42 2.15 -5.85 -8.97
N PHE A 43 1.74 -6.65 -7.99
CA PHE A 43 0.37 -6.67 -7.48
C PHE A 43 -0.09 -5.27 -7.06
N PHE A 44 0.71 -4.55 -6.26
CA PHE A 44 0.35 -3.20 -5.81
C PHE A 44 0.41 -2.17 -6.93
N ALA A 45 1.41 -2.23 -7.81
CA ALA A 45 1.51 -1.32 -8.95
C ALA A 45 0.28 -1.45 -9.87
N PHE A 46 -0.10 -2.68 -10.21
CA PHE A 46 -1.28 -2.94 -11.02
C PHE A 46 -2.58 -2.55 -10.31
N SER A 47 -2.70 -2.90 -9.03
CA SER A 47 -3.88 -2.55 -8.22
C SER A 47 -4.08 -1.04 -8.11
N CYS A 48 -2.99 -0.27 -8.02
CA CYS A 48 -3.03 1.20 -8.06
C CYS A 48 -3.61 1.70 -9.38
N VAL A 49 -3.08 1.23 -10.52
CA VAL A 49 -3.58 1.63 -11.85
C VAL A 49 -5.05 1.26 -12.02
N LEU A 50 -5.44 0.04 -11.61
CA LEU A 50 -6.83 -0.41 -11.68
C LEU A 50 -7.75 0.48 -10.81
N SER A 51 -7.32 0.79 -9.58
CA SER A 51 -8.07 1.67 -8.68
C SER A 51 -8.24 3.08 -9.26
N CYS A 52 -7.20 3.67 -9.84
CA CYS A 52 -7.30 4.96 -10.51
C CYS A 52 -8.27 4.94 -11.69
N LYS A 53 -8.23 3.88 -12.51
CA LYS A 53 -9.19 3.68 -13.60
C LYS A 53 -10.63 3.58 -13.08
N MET A 54 -10.86 2.86 -11.99
CA MET A 54 -12.18 2.77 -11.35
C MET A 54 -12.67 4.11 -10.81
N MET A 55 -11.75 4.95 -10.32
CA MET A 55 -12.07 6.29 -9.81
C MET A 55 -12.12 7.37 -10.90
N GLY A 56 -11.77 7.05 -12.15
CA GLY A 56 -11.74 8.02 -13.26
C GLY A 56 -10.62 9.06 -13.16
N VAL A 57 -9.52 8.74 -12.46
CA VAL A 57 -8.34 9.62 -12.33
C VAL A 57 -7.16 9.07 -13.13
N ASN A 58 -6.23 9.95 -13.52
CA ASN A 58 -5.01 9.54 -14.21
C ASN A 58 -4.00 8.94 -13.20
N PRO A 59 -3.60 7.66 -13.32
CA PRO A 59 -2.61 7.06 -12.42
C PRO A 59 -1.16 7.51 -12.68
N PHE A 60 -0.91 8.26 -13.76
CA PHE A 60 0.44 8.56 -14.25
C PHE A 60 0.80 10.05 -14.24
N ASP A 61 0.05 10.87 -13.50
CA ASP A 61 0.36 12.30 -13.30
C ASP A 61 0.37 12.70 -11.81
N GLN A 62 0.87 13.91 -11.55
CA GLN A 62 1.00 14.46 -10.20
C GLN A 62 0.97 16.01 -10.16
N PRO A 63 -0.04 16.67 -10.76
CA PRO A 63 -0.04 18.13 -10.96
C PRO A 63 0.08 18.94 -9.65
N GLY A 64 -0.43 18.44 -8.53
CA GLY A 64 -0.36 19.12 -7.23
C GLY A 64 1.06 19.32 -6.68
N VAL A 65 2.04 18.55 -7.16
CA VAL A 65 3.45 18.65 -6.74
C VAL A 65 4.07 19.95 -7.23
N GLU A 66 3.70 20.42 -8.42
CA GLU A 66 4.28 21.65 -8.97
C GLU A 66 3.81 22.90 -8.22
N ALA A 67 2.58 22.88 -7.70
CA ALA A 67 2.01 24.01 -6.97
C ALA A 67 2.76 24.38 -5.68
N TYR A 68 3.42 23.43 -5.00
CA TYR A 68 4.27 23.77 -3.85
C TYR A 68 5.68 24.18 -4.30
N LYS A 69 6.20 23.57 -5.37
CA LYS A 69 7.52 23.92 -5.91
C LYS A 69 7.56 25.36 -6.39
N GLU A 70 6.54 25.82 -7.10
CA GLU A 70 6.41 27.21 -7.55
C GLU A 70 6.41 28.18 -6.35
N ARG A 71 5.62 27.89 -5.31
CA ARG A 71 5.58 28.71 -4.09
C ARG A 71 6.92 28.73 -3.36
N MET A 72 7.60 27.59 -3.31
CA MET A 72 8.94 27.48 -2.73
C MET A 72 9.95 28.30 -3.51
N PHE A 73 9.96 28.23 -4.85
CA PHE A 73 10.89 29.00 -5.67
C PHE A 73 10.64 30.51 -5.55
N ALA A 74 9.38 30.94 -5.56
CA ALA A 74 9.03 32.34 -5.32
C ALA A 74 9.51 32.82 -3.94
N ALA A 75 9.35 32.02 -2.88
CA ALA A 75 9.85 32.35 -1.54
C ALA A 75 11.38 32.42 -1.46
N LEU A 76 12.09 31.71 -2.34
CA LEU A 76 13.55 31.73 -2.46
C LEU A 76 14.06 32.78 -3.44
N GLY A 77 13.18 33.59 -4.04
CA GLY A 77 13.56 34.62 -5.01
C GLY A 77 14.07 34.06 -6.35
N LYS A 78 13.58 32.88 -6.76
CA LYS A 78 13.84 32.25 -8.06
C LYS A 78 12.60 32.23 -8.94
#